data_AF-A0A3L7XGH1-F1
#
_entry.id   AF-A0A3L7XGH1-F1
#
_cell.length_a   1.000
_cell.length_b   1.000
_cell.length_c   1.000
_cell.angle_alpha   90.00
_cell.angle_beta   90.00
_cell.angle_gamma   90.00
#
_symmetry.space_group_name_H-M   'P 1'
#
loop_
_entity.id
_entity.type
_entity.pdbx_description
1 polymer ?
#
loop_
_entity_poly.entity_id
_entity_poly.type
_entity_poly.pdbx_seq_one_letter_code
_entity_poly.pdbx_strand_id
1 'polypeptide(L)' 'MPIKTFDSLAVLGDYYSSEVFRSMDDDTLFVFDNRQYRWLRYRWSQGRREVRFVEEVTGGLPIVTQVYP' A
#
# COMPACT_ATOMS: atom_id res chain seq x y z
N MET A 1 -5.61 13.31 1.19
CA MET A 1 -6.38 12.46 0.25
C MET A 1 -5.43 11.43 -0.34
N PRO A 2 -5.79 10.15 -0.43
CA PRO A 2 -4.89 9.12 -0.95
C PRO A 2 -4.69 9.28 -2.46
N ILE A 3 -3.45 9.05 -2.92
CA ILE A 3 -3.15 9.00 -4.35
C ILE A 3 -3.70 7.70 -4.91
N LYS A 4 -4.42 7.81 -6.03
CA LYS A 4 -5.18 6.70 -6.61
C LYS A 4 -4.31 5.62 -7.24
N THR A 5 -3.14 5.97 -7.76
CA THR A 5 -2.31 5.08 -8.57
C THR A 5 -0.83 5.40 -8.45
N PHE A 6 -0.01 4.36 -8.42
CA PHE A 6 1.45 4.40 -8.49
C PHE A 6 1.95 3.40 -9.54
N ASP A 7 3.13 3.63 -10.11
CA ASP A 7 3.75 2.77 -11.13
C ASP A 7 4.66 1.67 -10.53
N SER A 8 5.00 1.79 -9.24
CA SER A 8 5.90 0.89 -8.54
C SER A 8 5.72 0.95 -7.03
N LEU A 9 6.24 -0.05 -6.33
CA LEU A 9 6.33 -0.03 -4.87
C LEU A 9 7.27 1.08 -4.38
N ALA A 10 8.28 1.42 -5.19
CA ALA A 10 9.22 2.48 -4.91
C ALA A 10 8.56 3.83 -4.75
N VAL A 11 7.83 4.25 -5.78
CA VAL A 11 7.12 5.53 -5.75
C VAL A 11 6.03 5.54 -4.67
N LEU A 12 5.38 4.40 -4.41
CA LEU A 12 4.41 4.28 -3.31
C LEU A 12 5.05 4.53 -1.94
N GLY A 13 6.12 3.80 -1.62
CA GLY A 13 6.80 3.90 -0.33
C GLY A 13 7.42 5.28 -0.11
N ASP A 14 8.10 5.81 -1.12
CA ASP A 14 8.73 7.13 -1.07
C ASP A 14 7.70 8.24 -0.85
N TYR A 15 6.56 8.19 -1.54
CA TYR A 15 5.51 9.21 -1.44
C TYR A 15 4.95 9.35 -0.02
N TYR A 16 4.73 8.21 0.65
CA TYR A 16 4.23 8.16 2.03
C TYR A 16 5.36 8.17 3.07
N SER A 17 6.61 8.09 2.61
CA SER A 17 7.81 7.96 3.44
C SER A 17 7.67 6.81 4.45
N SER A 18 7.20 5.65 3.97
CA SER A 18 6.86 4.48 4.78
C SER A 18 7.14 3.19 4.02
N GLU A 19 7.40 2.13 4.76
CA GLU A 19 7.46 0.77 4.25
C GLU A 19 6.11 0.33 3.66
N VAL A 20 6.24 -0.52 2.64
CA VAL A 20 5.17 -1.21 1.96
C VAL A 20 5.18 -2.65 2.43
N PHE A 21 4.04 -3.07 2.93
CA PHE A 21 3.79 -4.43 3.39
C PHE A 21 2.87 -5.15 2.42
N ARG A 22 3.03 -6.47 2.30
CA ARG A 22 2.18 -7.34 1.49
C ARG A 22 1.45 -8.32 2.40
N SER A 23 0.14 -8.41 2.21
CA SER A 23 -0.74 -9.42 2.80
C SER A 23 -0.30 -10.82 2.37
N MET A 24 -0.20 -11.74 3.32
CA MET A 24 0.01 -13.16 2.98
C MET A 24 -1.26 -13.86 2.50
N ASP A 25 -2.44 -13.28 2.73
CA ASP A 25 -3.72 -13.91 2.43
C ASP A 25 -4.22 -13.62 1.01
N ASP A 26 -4.08 -12.37 0.54
CA ASP A 26 -4.79 -11.87 -0.64
C ASP A 26 -3.97 -10.94 -1.55
N ASP A 27 -2.66 -10.91 -1.35
CA ASP A 27 -1.73 -10.14 -2.17
C ASP A 27 -1.91 -8.62 -2.15
N THR A 28 -2.71 -8.10 -1.22
CA THR A 28 -2.86 -6.65 -1.05
C THR A 28 -1.61 -6.02 -0.47
N LEU A 29 -1.42 -4.76 -0.80
CA LEU A 29 -0.32 -3.94 -0.33
C LEU A 29 -0.84 -2.96 0.72
N PHE A 30 -0.05 -2.71 1.75
CA PHE A 30 -0.35 -1.74 2.79
C PHE A 30 0.81 -0.76 2.91
N VAL A 31 0.48 0.52 3.10
CA VAL A 31 1.46 1.57 3.39
C VAL A 31 0.90 2.47 4.48
N PHE A 32 1.75 2.97 5.35
CA PHE A 32 1.32 3.91 6.38
C PHE A 32 1.46 5.35 5.88
N ASP A 33 0.35 6.09 5.89
CA ASP A 33 0.35 7.52 5.62
C ASP A 33 0.76 8.28 6.88
N ASN A 34 2.05 8.57 7.00
CA ASN A 34 2.63 9.32 8.13
C ASN A 34 2.02 10.72 8.32
N ARG A 35 1.48 11.34 7.26
CA ARG A 35 0.92 12.70 7.34
C ARG A 35 -0.46 12.71 7.98
N GLN A 36 -1.22 11.63 7.76
CA GLN A 36 -2.60 11.49 8.23
C GLN A 36 -2.76 10.41 9.31
N TYR A 37 -1.67 9.76 9.71
CA TYR A 37 -1.61 8.69 10.72
C TYR A 37 -2.61 7.55 10.47
N ARG A 38 -2.57 6.98 9.26
CA ARG A 38 -3.53 5.95 8.85
C ARG A 38 -2.93 4.92 7.90
N TRP A 39 -3.50 3.72 7.92
CA TRP A 39 -3.15 2.66 6.98
C TRP A 39 -3.95 2.76 5.69
N LEU A 40 -3.27 2.60 4.56
CA LEU A 40 -3.88 2.61 3.24
C LEU A 40 -3.67 1.26 2.57
N ARG A 41 -4.72 0.73 1.94
CA ARG A 41 -4.69 -0.51 1.17
C ARG A 41 -4.58 -0.20 -0.32
N TYR A 42 -3.67 -0.92 -0.96
CA TYR A 42 -3.40 -0.88 -2.39
C TYR A 42 -3.42 -2.29 -2.99
N ARG A 43 -3.56 -2.40 -4.31
CA ARG A 43 -3.45 -3.68 -5.04
C ARG A 43 -2.84 -3.47 -6.42
N TRP A 44 -2.06 -4.44 -6.89
CA TRP A 44 -1.64 -4.48 -8.29
C TRP A 44 -2.84 -4.65 -9.21
N SER A 45 -2.90 -3.82 -10.26
CA SER A 45 -3.88 -4.01 -11.31
C SER A 45 -3.51 -5.22 -12.19
N GLN A 46 -4.47 -6.09 -12.47
CA GLN A 46 -4.24 -7.21 -13.37
C GLN A 46 -3.93 -6.69 -14.79
N GLY A 47 -2.80 -7.15 -15.35
CA GLY A 47 -2.38 -6.80 -16.72
C GLY A 47 -1.76 -5.40 -16.90
N ARG A 48 -1.63 -4.59 -15.84
CA ARG A 48 -0.90 -3.31 -15.87
C ARG A 48 0.07 -3.23 -14.70
N ARG A 49 1.25 -2.63 -14.93
CA ARG A 49 2.24 -2.35 -13.87
C ARG A 49 1.83 -1.12 -13.05
N GLU A 50 0.62 -1.12 -12.52
CA GLU A 50 0.10 -0.04 -11.67
C GLU A 50 -0.40 -0.61 -10.34
N VAL A 51 -0.03 0.05 -9.25
CA VAL A 51 -0.52 -0.16 -7.89
C VAL A 51 -1.66 0.82 -7.64
N ARG A 52 -2.86 0.32 -7.32
CA ARG A 52 -4.08 1.13 -7.21
C ARG A 52 -4.60 1.19 -5.79
N PHE A 53 -5.05 2.36 -5.38
CA PHE A 53 -5.70 2.57 -4.10
C PHE A 53 -7.01 1.78 -4.05
N VAL A 54 -7.24 1.10 -2.92
CA VAL A 54 -8.47 0.37 -2.64
C VAL A 54 -9.27 1.14 -1.61
N GLU A 55 -8.72 1.28 -0.40
CA GLU A 55 -9.41 1.89 0.73
C GLU A 55 -8.45 2.32 1.85
N GLU A 56 -8.99 3.08 2.79
CA GLU A 56 -8.37 3.31 4.09
C GLU A 56 -8.73 2.16 5.03
N VAL A 57 -7.73 1.61 5.70
CA VAL A 57 -7.92 0.48 6.61
C VAL A 57 -8.22 1.00 8.00
N THR A 58 -9.32 0.53 8.58
CA THR A 58 -9.66 0.77 9.99
C THR A 58 -9.35 -0.49 10.80
N GLY A 59 -8.72 -0.33 11.96
CA GLY A 59 -8.32 -1.46 12.82
C GLY A 59 -6.91 -1.97 12.56
N GLY A 60 -6.67 -3.24 12.90
CA GLY A 60 -5.37 -3.89 12.77
C GLY A 60 -5.09 -4.39 11.35
N LEU A 61 -3.81 -4.51 11.00
CA LEU A 61 -3.40 -5.19 9.78
C LEU A 61 -3.49 -6.72 9.93
N PRO A 62 -3.74 -7.46 8.83
CA PRO A 62 -3.58 -8.91 8.81
C PRO A 62 -2.11 -9.30 8.97
N ILE A 63 -1.80 -10.59 8.85
CA ILE A 63 -0.40 -11.03 8.82
C ILE A 63 0.23 -10.55 7.50
N VAL A 64 1.26 -9.73 7.62
CA VAL A 64 1.92 -9.09 6.49
C VAL A 64 3.43 -9.32 6.52
N THR A 65 4.06 -9.23 5.35
CA THR A 65 5.52 -9.17 5.19
C THR A 65 5.92 -7.83 4.58
N GLN A 66 7.02 -7.24 5.03
CA GLN A 66 7.61 -6.07 4.38
C GLN A 66 8.13 -6.47 2.99
N VAL A 67 7.89 -5.63 1.98
CA VAL A 67 8.31 -5.87 0.59
C VAL A 67 9.03 -4.69 -0.06
N TYR A 68 8.97 -3.48 0.52
CA TYR A 68 9.67 -2.31 0.02
C TYR A 68 9.70 -1.13 1.02
N PRO A 69 10.82 -0.42 1.24
CA PRO A 69 12.15 -1.01 1.12
C PRO A 69 12.19 -2.35 1.86
#